data_AF-A0A6P1YWN6-F1
#
_entry.id   AF-A0A6P1YWN6-F1
#
_cell.length_a   1.000
_cell.length_b   1.000
_cell.length_c   1.000
_cell.angle_alpha   90.00
_cell.angle_beta   90.00
_cell.angle_gamma   90.00
#
_symmetry.space_group_name_H-M   'P 1'
#
loop_
_entity.id
_entity.type
_entity.pdbx_description
1 polymer ?
#
loop_
_entity_poly.entity_id
_entity_poly.type
_entity_poly.pdbx_seq_one_letter_code
_entity_poly.pdbx_strand_id
1 'polypeptide(L)'
;MTDDIFTEAELFNCWTGGKPPTTEEIALFDWLEVGGVRDVSMPFDDGTIFEACDDADAELWSVYGRYRPTETHAGCECITDGPPGDMARAVAIAEHLGQLWGLPVRRR
;
A
#
# COMPACT_ATOMS: atom_id res chain seq x y z
N MET A 1 3.26 -12.51 23.65
CA MET A 1 4.25 -11.90 22.75
C MET A 1 3.85 -12.37 21.37
N THR A 2 3.17 -11.51 20.62
CA THR A 2 3.03 -11.72 19.17
C THR A 2 4.40 -11.40 18.61
N ASP A 3 5.10 -12.40 18.07
CA ASP A 3 6.23 -12.11 17.20
C ASP A 3 5.69 -11.23 16.07
N ASP A 4 6.20 -9.99 15.94
CA ASP A 4 5.76 -9.10 14.87
C ASP A 4 6.14 -9.73 13.53
N ILE A 5 5.13 -10.19 12.80
CA ILE A 5 5.24 -10.94 11.54
C ILE A 5 5.82 -10.06 10.40
N PHE A 6 5.84 -8.75 10.60
CA PHE A 6 6.27 -7.73 9.65
C PHE A 6 7.17 -6.70 10.34
N THR A 7 8.13 -6.16 9.59
CA THR A 7 8.97 -5.04 10.06
C THR A 7 8.36 -3.69 9.69
N GLU A 8 8.69 -2.61 10.39
CA GLU A 8 8.24 -1.26 10.00
C GLU A 8 8.66 -0.90 8.57
N ALA A 9 9.87 -1.30 8.17
CA ALA A 9 10.36 -1.10 6.80
C ALA A 9 9.50 -1.85 5.78
N GLU A 10 8.99 -3.03 6.13
CA GLU A 10 8.07 -3.78 5.26
C GLU A 10 6.67 -3.16 5.26
N LEU A 11 6.21 -2.61 6.39
CA LEU A 11 4.88 -2.01 6.49
C LEU A 11 4.81 -0.62 5.82
N PHE A 12 5.92 0.11 5.73
CA PHE A 12 5.93 1.54 5.40
C PHE A 12 7.04 1.95 4.41
N ASN A 13 7.45 1.08 3.47
CA ASN A 13 8.53 1.40 2.53
C ASN A 13 8.17 2.52 1.53
N CYS A 14 6.89 2.73 1.23
CA CYS A 14 6.41 3.83 0.38
C CYS A 14 5.96 5.05 1.20
N TRP A 15 5.65 4.86 2.48
CA TRP A 15 5.21 5.96 3.33
C TRP A 15 6.35 6.96 3.59
N THR A 16 6.02 8.24 3.47
CA THR A 16 7.02 9.31 3.54
C THR A 16 7.91 9.22 4.80
N GLY A 17 9.22 9.07 4.55
CA GLY A 17 10.23 9.03 5.60
C GLY A 17 10.48 7.65 6.24
N GLY A 18 9.91 6.56 5.70
CA GLY A 18 10.18 5.19 6.18
C GLY A 18 9.78 4.97 7.63
N LYS A 19 8.78 5.71 8.09
CA LYS A 19 8.27 5.71 9.46
C LYS A 19 6.78 5.36 9.45
N PRO A 20 6.23 4.83 10.56
CA PRO A 20 4.80 4.64 10.69
C PRO A 20 4.02 5.97 10.55
N PRO A 21 2.84 5.98 9.91
CA PRO A 21 1.96 7.13 9.88
C PRO A 21 1.44 7.49 11.29
N THR A 22 1.12 8.76 11.51
CA THR A 22 0.46 9.19 12.76
C THR A 22 -1.02 8.80 12.76
N THR A 23 -1.64 8.82 13.94
CA THR A 23 -3.08 8.58 14.08
C THR A 23 -3.90 9.58 13.26
N GLU A 24 -3.48 10.84 13.16
CA GLU A 24 -4.13 11.87 12.37
C GLU A 24 -4.06 11.57 10.86
N GLU A 25 -2.93 11.04 10.39
CA GLU A 25 -2.76 10.64 8.99
C GLU A 25 -3.60 9.41 8.65
N ILE A 26 -3.59 8.40 9.52
CA ILE A 26 -4.43 7.18 9.38
C ILE A 26 -5.91 7.54 9.35
N ALA A 27 -6.33 8.51 10.17
CA ALA A 27 -7.71 8.95 10.21
C ALA A 27 -8.20 9.52 8.88
N LEU A 28 -7.34 9.88 7.92
CA LEU A 28 -7.78 10.34 6.61
C LEU A 28 -8.33 9.22 5.72
N PHE A 29 -8.01 7.96 6.02
CA PHE A 29 -8.42 6.81 5.22
C PHE A 29 -9.78 6.24 5.62
N ASP A 30 -10.44 5.61 4.65
CA ASP A 30 -11.75 4.98 4.80
C ASP A 30 -11.70 3.46 4.61
N TRP A 31 -10.76 2.98 3.78
CA TRP A 31 -10.39 1.56 3.64
C TRP A 31 -8.95 1.42 3.14
N LEU A 32 -8.41 0.21 3.28
CA LEU A 32 -7.16 -0.20 2.65
C LEU A 32 -7.46 -1.00 1.39
N GLU A 33 -6.63 -0.86 0.37
CA GLU A 33 -6.78 -1.55 -0.90
C GLU A 33 -5.48 -2.21 -1.33
N VAL A 34 -5.56 -3.46 -1.80
CA VAL A 34 -4.45 -4.13 -2.49
C VAL A 34 -4.69 -4.05 -3.99
N GLY A 35 -3.69 -3.60 -4.74
CA GLY A 35 -3.74 -3.49 -6.19
C GLY A 35 -2.43 -3.90 -6.86
N GLY A 36 -2.55 -4.60 -8.00
CA GLY A 36 -1.41 -4.95 -8.84
C GLY A 36 -0.83 -3.73 -9.54
N VAL A 37 0.49 -3.67 -9.63
CA VAL A 37 1.23 -2.64 -10.37
C VAL A 37 2.31 -3.26 -11.23
N ARG A 38 2.71 -2.54 -12.27
CA ARG A 38 3.81 -2.90 -13.17
C ARG A 38 4.81 -1.76 -13.27
N ASP A 39 6.09 -2.09 -13.42
CA ASP A 39 7.12 -1.10 -13.68
C ASP A 39 6.96 -0.53 -15.10
N VAL A 40 6.84 0.78 -15.20
CA VAL A 40 6.78 1.51 -16.48
C VAL A 40 7.94 2.50 -16.61
N SER A 41 8.96 2.39 -15.75
CA SER A 41 10.14 3.24 -15.80
C SER A 41 10.92 3.07 -17.10
N MET A 42 11.40 4.19 -17.61
CA MET A 42 12.32 4.27 -18.73
C MET A 42 13.76 4.32 -18.25
N PRO A 43 14.75 3.94 -19.09
CA PRO A 43 16.16 3.93 -18.71
C PRO A 43 16.76 5.26 -18.23
N PHE A 44 16.04 6.37 -18.43
CA PHE A 44 16.45 7.73 -18.08
C PHE A 44 15.58 8.37 -16.99
N ASP A 45 14.68 7.60 -16.37
CA ASP A 45 13.91 8.07 -15.22
C ASP A 45 14.77 8.00 -13.95
N ASP A 46 14.58 8.96 -13.05
CA ASP A 46 15.34 9.08 -11.79
C ASP A 46 14.86 8.08 -10.71
N GLY A 47 14.27 6.96 -11.11
CA GLY A 47 13.75 5.93 -10.22
C GLY A 47 12.75 5.01 -10.90
N THR A 48 12.16 4.12 -10.10
CA THR A 48 11.10 3.21 -10.56
C THR A 48 9.76 3.93 -10.54
N ILE A 49 9.00 3.78 -11.62
CA ILE A 49 7.65 4.33 -11.75
C ILE A 49 6.71 3.15 -11.88
N PHE A 50 5.80 3.01 -10.92
CA PHE A 50 4.79 1.97 -10.93
C PHE A 50 3.44 2.54 -11.36
N GLU A 51 2.79 1.84 -12.28
CA GLU A 51 1.40 2.11 -12.66
C GLU A 51 0.52 0.93 -12.29
N ALA A 52 -0.70 1.23 -11.84
CA ALA A 52 -1.69 0.21 -11.58
C ALA A 52 -2.09 -0.51 -12.87
N CYS A 53 -2.26 -1.83 -12.77
CA CYS A 53 -2.61 -2.70 -13.88
C CYS A 53 -3.57 -3.81 -13.44
N ASP A 54 -4.01 -4.61 -14.39
CA ASP A 54 -4.79 -5.82 -14.09
C ASP A 54 -3.87 -6.88 -13.46
N ASP A 55 -4.45 -7.78 -12.64
CA ASP A 55 -3.69 -8.82 -11.94
C ASP A 55 -2.85 -9.71 -12.87
N ALA A 56 -3.26 -9.87 -14.13
CA ALA A 56 -2.53 -10.67 -15.11
C ALA A 56 -1.21 -10.02 -15.57
N ASP A 57 -1.09 -8.70 -15.42
CA ASP A 57 0.07 -7.90 -15.82
C ASP A 57 0.87 -7.40 -14.60
N ALA A 58 0.44 -7.75 -13.39
CA ALA A 58 1.06 -7.29 -12.16
C ALA A 58 2.45 -7.91 -11.95
N GLU A 59 3.42 -7.05 -11.70
CA GLU A 59 4.79 -7.44 -11.37
C GLU A 59 5.00 -7.45 -9.84
N LEU A 60 4.29 -6.57 -9.13
CA LEU A 60 4.16 -6.57 -7.68
C LEU A 60 2.77 -6.07 -7.24
N TRP A 61 2.50 -6.10 -5.93
CA TRP A 61 1.25 -5.62 -5.34
C TRP A 61 1.52 -4.58 -4.28
N SER A 62 0.84 -3.44 -4.39
CA SER A 62 0.94 -2.33 -3.46
C SER A 62 -0.27 -2.30 -2.54
N VAL A 63 -0.05 -1.85 -1.30
CA VAL A 63 -1.10 -1.56 -0.32
C VAL A 63 -1.33 -0.06 -0.28
N TYR A 64 -2.57 0.35 -0.54
CA TYR A 64 -2.98 1.74 -0.59
C TYR A 64 -3.94 2.09 0.54
N GLY A 65 -3.75 3.27 1.14
CA GLY A 65 -4.77 3.91 1.97
C GLY A 65 -5.69 4.74 1.09
N ARG A 66 -6.98 4.42 1.05
CA ARG A 66 -7.96 5.18 0.24
C ARG A 66 -8.58 6.28 1.08
N TYR A 67 -8.43 7.53 0.64
CA TYR A 67 -8.94 8.68 1.39
C TYR A 67 -10.46 8.67 1.47
N ARG A 68 -10.98 9.16 2.60
CA ARG A 68 -12.39 9.50 2.72
C ARG A 68 -12.77 10.47 1.60
N PRO A 69 -13.74 10.13 0.74
CA PRO A 69 -14.15 11.01 -0.35
C PRO A 69 -14.62 12.34 0.25
N THR A 70 -13.93 13.41 -0.12
CA THR A 70 -14.42 14.77 0.13
C THR A 70 -14.78 15.38 -1.22
N GLU A 71 -15.49 16.52 -1.22
CA GLU A 71 -15.81 17.23 -2.46
C GLU A 71 -14.54 17.65 -3.25
N THR A 72 -13.37 17.67 -2.62
CA THR A 72 -12.11 18.15 -3.21
C THR A 72 -10.99 17.11 -3.29
N HIS A 73 -11.12 15.95 -2.62
CA HIS A 73 -10.10 14.90 -2.62
C HIS A 73 -10.74 13.53 -2.81
N ALA A 74 -10.47 12.93 -3.97
CA ALA A 74 -10.64 11.52 -4.26
C ALA A 74 -9.27 10.98 -4.68
N GLY A 75 -8.69 10.10 -3.87
CA GLY A 75 -7.33 9.61 -4.10
C GLY A 75 -6.94 8.49 -3.16
N CYS A 76 -5.67 8.10 -3.22
CA CYS A 76 -5.06 7.17 -2.30
C CYS A 76 -3.62 7.58 -2.02
N GLU A 77 -3.07 7.02 -0.96
CA GLU A 77 -1.64 7.07 -0.65
C GLU A 77 -1.05 5.67 -0.71
N CYS A 78 0.16 5.54 -1.25
CA CYS A 78 0.87 4.25 -1.24
C CYS A 78 1.51 4.05 0.14
N ILE A 79 1.12 2.99 0.83
CA ILE A 79 1.64 2.69 2.16
C ILE A 79 2.90 1.84 2.02
N THR A 80 2.82 0.78 1.22
CA THR A 80 3.94 -0.14 1.00
C THR A 80 3.76 -0.96 -0.27
N ASP A 81 4.89 -1.26 -0.91
CA ASP A 81 5.02 -2.23 -1.99
C ASP A 81 5.45 -3.59 -1.41
N GLY A 82 4.71 -4.64 -1.78
CA GLY A 82 5.05 -6.02 -1.46
C GLY A 82 6.21 -6.54 -2.32
N PRO A 83 6.75 -7.72 -1.98
CA PRO A 83 7.77 -8.35 -2.82
C PRO A 83 7.21 -8.66 -4.23
N PRO A 84 8.03 -8.54 -5.28
CA PRO A 84 7.63 -8.91 -6.64
C PRO A 84 7.11 -10.34 -6.71
N GLY A 85 6.03 -10.56 -7.46
CA GLY A 85 5.40 -11.88 -7.58
C GLY A 85 4.59 -12.38 -6.36
N ASP A 86 4.54 -11.65 -5.24
CA ASP A 86 3.95 -12.15 -3.98
C ASP A 86 2.72 -11.36 -3.52
N MET A 87 1.60 -11.58 -4.21
CA MET A 87 0.29 -11.04 -3.83
C MET A 87 -0.13 -11.44 -2.42
N ALA A 88 0.19 -12.68 -2.00
CA ALA A 88 -0.26 -13.20 -0.72
C ALA A 88 0.38 -12.42 0.44
N ARG A 89 1.66 -12.05 0.32
CA ARG A 89 2.33 -11.21 1.30
C ARG A 89 1.71 -9.81 1.37
N ALA A 90 1.41 -9.18 0.23
CA ALA A 90 0.76 -7.86 0.21
C ALA A 90 -0.64 -7.89 0.85
N VAL A 91 -1.42 -8.94 0.62
CA VAL A 91 -2.73 -9.14 1.28
C VAL A 91 -2.56 -9.31 2.79
N ALA A 92 -1.59 -10.12 3.23
CA ALA A 92 -1.34 -10.32 4.66
C ALA A 92 -0.90 -9.01 5.36
N ILE A 93 -0.11 -8.17 4.68
CA ILE A 93 0.25 -6.83 5.16
C ILE A 93 -1.00 -5.94 5.28
N ALA A 94 -1.84 -5.90 4.25
CA ALA A 94 -3.06 -5.10 4.27
C ALA A 94 -4.03 -5.55 5.38
N GLU A 95 -4.20 -6.85 5.59
CA GLU A 95 -5.01 -7.42 6.67
C GLU A 95 -4.46 -7.06 8.06
N HIS A 96 -3.13 -7.13 8.22
CA HIS A 96 -2.48 -6.73 9.47
C HIS A 96 -2.69 -5.23 9.76
N LEU A 97 -2.45 -4.37 8.79
CA LEU A 97 -2.68 -2.92 8.92
C LEU A 97 -4.15 -2.60 9.13
N GLY A 98 -5.07 -3.29 8.45
CA GLY A 98 -6.51 -3.13 8.62
C GLY A 98 -6.97 -3.45 10.04
N GLN A 99 -6.44 -4.52 10.63
CA GLN A 99 -6.68 -4.85 12.04
C GLN A 99 -6.08 -3.80 12.98
N LEU A 100 -4.85 -3.35 12.71
CA LEU A 100 -4.15 -2.35 13.52
C LEU A 100 -4.87 -1.01 13.52
N TRP A 101 -5.42 -0.60 12.38
CA TRP A 101 -6.04 0.72 12.18
C TRP A 101 -7.56 0.71 12.30
N GLY A 102 -8.18 -0.46 12.43
CA GLY A 102 -9.64 -0.60 12.45
C GLY A 102 -10.28 -0.23 11.11
N LEU A 103 -9.58 -0.46 9.99
CA LEU A 103 -10.05 -0.16 8.64
C LEU A 103 -10.37 -1.45 7.88
N PRO A 104 -11.43 -1.47 7.05
CA PRO A 104 -11.70 -2.61 6.19
C PRO A 104 -10.64 -2.70 5.08
N VAL A 105 -10.33 -3.94 4.67
CA VAL A 105 -9.47 -4.21 3.52
C VAL A 105 -10.32 -4.59 2.33
N ARG A 106 -9.98 -4.05 1.16
CA ARG A 106 -10.60 -4.35 -0.13
C ARG A 106 -9.53 -4.75 -1.13
N ARG A 107 -9.97 -5.43 -2.18
CA ARG A 107 -9.16 -5.71 -3.36
C ARG A 107 -9.71 -4.90 -4.51
N ARG A 108 -8.81 -4.38 -5.34
CA ARG A 108 -9.17 -3.74 -6.61
C ARG A 108 -9.63 -4.77 -7.64
#